data_AF-A0A9W9GMY2-F1
#
_entry.id   AF-A0A9W9GMY2-F1
#
_cell.length_a   1.000
_cell.length_b   1.000
_cell.length_c   1.000
_cell.angle_alpha   90.00
_cell.angle_beta   90.00
_cell.angle_gamma   90.00
#
_symmetry.space_group_name_H-M   'P 1'
#
loop_
_entity.id
_entity.type
_entity.pdbx_description
1 polymer ?
#
loop_
_entity_poly.entity_id
_entity_poly.type
_entity_poly.pdbx_seq_one_letter_code
_entity_poly.pdbx_strand_id
1 'polypeptide(L)'
;MGFLRKRPAPPSQTQTTVFFRVRLGDPSVTYGQHDAYVRYCQNVYIDRCSLTKLFLAEHALRELTQREERLHHKVMALQKAVAIGSDVRSDATNLEDAQTQLETARAQYPGKAQALFQAEYMLPSSLKA
;
A
#
# COMPACT_ATOMS: atom_id res chain seq x y z
N MET A 1 41.32 -35.03 18.92
CA MET A 1 40.43 -36.02 18.25
C MET A 1 39.10 -36.02 19.00
N GLY A 2 37.99 -35.42 18.62
CA GLY A 2 37.50 -34.76 17.43
C GLY A 2 35.97 -34.77 17.56
N PHE A 3 35.39 -33.82 18.30
CA PHE A 3 33.95 -33.77 18.55
C PHE A 3 33.21 -33.38 17.26
N LEU A 4 32.49 -34.33 16.67
CA LEU A 4 31.58 -34.12 15.54
C LEU A 4 30.38 -33.26 16.00
N ARG A 5 30.46 -31.94 15.79
CA ARG A 5 29.30 -31.04 15.89
C ARG A 5 28.34 -31.32 14.73
N LYS A 6 27.18 -31.93 15.03
CA LYS A 6 26.03 -31.97 14.11
C LYS A 6 25.62 -30.53 13.79
N ARG A 7 25.60 -30.16 12.51
CA ARG A 7 25.05 -28.87 12.04
C ARG A 7 23.53 -28.92 12.17
N PRO A 8 22.88 -27.87 12.71
CA PRO A 8 21.42 -27.75 12.64
C PRO A 8 20.98 -27.47 11.20
N ALA A 9 19.86 -28.07 10.81
CA ALA A 9 19.20 -27.89 9.52
C ALA A 9 18.74 -26.42 9.33
N PRO A 10 18.67 -25.91 8.09
CA PRO A 10 18.18 -24.56 7.84
C PRO A 10 16.69 -24.44 8.21
N PRO A 11 16.25 -23.30 8.77
CA PRO A 11 14.84 -23.09 9.06
C PRO A 11 14.04 -23.07 7.75
N SER A 12 13.07 -23.96 7.67
CA SER A 12 12.02 -23.97 6.66
C SER A 12 11.38 -22.59 6.59
N GLN A 13 11.28 -22.02 5.39
CA GLN A 13 10.55 -20.78 5.11
C GLN A 13 9.11 -20.91 5.63
N THR A 14 8.86 -20.40 6.83
CA THR A 14 7.50 -20.13 7.30
C THR A 14 7.01 -18.92 6.54
N GLN A 15 6.18 -19.16 5.53
CA GLN A 15 5.37 -18.10 4.93
C GLN A 15 4.50 -17.51 6.04
N THR A 16 4.76 -16.27 6.42
CA THR A 16 3.92 -15.52 7.35
C THR A 16 2.62 -15.20 6.64
N THR A 17 1.64 -16.08 6.76
CA THR A 17 0.26 -15.80 6.35
C THR A 17 -0.30 -14.73 7.28
N VAL A 18 -0.44 -13.50 6.78
CA VAL A 18 -1.14 -12.43 7.48
C VAL A 18 -2.64 -12.72 7.37
N PHE A 19 -3.22 -13.21 8.47
CA PHE A 19 -4.66 -13.44 8.58
C PHE A 19 -5.37 -12.09 8.80
N PHE A 20 -5.96 -11.53 7.76
CA PHE A 20 -6.97 -10.49 7.91
C PHE A 20 -8.27 -11.16 8.38
N ARG A 21 -8.60 -10.99 9.67
CA ARG A 21 -9.83 -11.52 10.27
C ARG A 21 -11.00 -10.61 9.90
N VAL A 22 -11.56 -10.80 8.70
CA VAL A 22 -12.92 -10.34 8.40
C VAL A 22 -13.87 -11.32 9.09
N ARG A 23 -14.71 -10.85 10.02
CA ARG A 23 -15.75 -11.67 10.65
C ARG A 23 -16.79 -12.04 9.59
N LEU A 24 -16.57 -13.17 8.92
CA LEU A 24 -17.56 -13.83 8.07
C LEU A 24 -18.36 -14.81 8.92
N GLY A 25 -19.68 -14.65 8.95
CA GLY A 25 -20.59 -15.67 9.46
C GLY A 25 -20.52 -16.92 8.58
N ASP A 26 -20.38 -18.06 9.27
CA ASP A 26 -20.31 -19.49 8.90
C ASP A 26 -20.06 -20.00 7.46
N PRO A 27 -19.34 -21.13 7.32
CA PRO A 27 -18.61 -21.50 6.12
C PRO A 27 -19.29 -22.63 5.34
N SER A 28 -19.51 -22.41 4.06
CA SER A 28 -19.57 -23.50 3.09
C SER A 28 -18.64 -23.16 1.93
N VAL A 29 -17.35 -23.43 2.11
CA VAL A 29 -16.34 -23.31 1.05
C VAL A 29 -16.28 -24.65 0.32
N THR A 30 -17.00 -24.76 -0.79
CA THR A 30 -16.81 -25.86 -1.74
C THR A 30 -15.63 -25.53 -2.64
N TYR A 31 -14.51 -26.25 -2.45
CA TYR A 31 -13.33 -26.17 -3.31
C TYR A 31 -13.61 -26.87 -4.65
N GLY A 32 -14.02 -26.11 -5.65
CA GLY A 32 -14.15 -26.61 -7.02
C GLY A 32 -14.23 -25.44 -7.98
N GLN A 33 -13.15 -25.13 -8.69
CA GLN A 33 -13.02 -24.14 -9.80
C GLN A 33 -13.56 -22.71 -9.57
N HIS A 34 -14.17 -22.42 -8.41
CA HIS A 34 -14.78 -21.16 -7.99
C HIS A 34 -13.82 -20.27 -7.18
N ASP A 35 -12.51 -20.46 -7.28
CA ASP A 35 -11.52 -19.65 -6.55
C ASP A 35 -11.28 -18.26 -7.18
N ALA A 36 -11.88 -17.99 -8.35
CA ALA A 36 -11.77 -16.70 -9.03
C ALA A 36 -12.80 -15.67 -8.54
N TYR A 37 -13.87 -16.06 -7.86
CA TYR A 37 -14.95 -15.15 -7.46
C TYR A 37 -15.17 -15.15 -5.95
N VAL A 38 -15.41 -13.97 -5.40
CA VAL A 38 -15.84 -13.78 -4.02
C VAL A 38 -17.33 -13.44 -4.03
N ARG A 39 -18.10 -14.18 -3.23
CA ARG A 39 -19.50 -13.86 -2.99
C ARG A 39 -19.57 -12.65 -2.06
N TYR A 40 -20.14 -11.57 -2.57
CA TYR A 40 -20.43 -10.35 -1.85
C TYR A 40 -21.94 -10.21 -1.67
N CYS A 41 -22.42 -10.19 -0.43
CA CYS A 41 -23.85 -10.26 -0.10
C CYS A 41 -24.56 -11.50 -0.71
N GLN A 42 -25.89 -11.58 -0.59
CA GLN A 42 -26.63 -12.80 -0.95
C GLN A 42 -26.54 -13.15 -2.45
N ASN A 43 -26.39 -12.17 -3.35
CA ASN A 43 -26.53 -12.39 -4.81
C ASN A 43 -25.45 -11.74 -5.70
N VAL A 44 -24.36 -11.18 -5.16
CA VAL A 44 -23.31 -10.57 -6.00
C VAL A 44 -22.06 -11.42 -5.97
N TYR A 45 -21.52 -11.76 -7.15
CA TYR A 45 -20.23 -12.42 -7.30
C TYR A 45 -19.27 -11.43 -7.93
N ILE A 46 -18.13 -11.20 -7.29
CA ILE A 46 -17.10 -10.28 -7.76
C ILE A 46 -15.84 -11.08 -8.05
N ASP A 47 -15.24 -10.84 -9.21
CA ASP A 47 -13.93 -11.40 -9.51
C ASP A 47 -12.88 -10.92 -8.49
N ARG A 48 -12.11 -11.86 -7.95
CA ARG A 48 -11.03 -11.60 -6.99
C ARG A 48 -9.97 -10.69 -7.59
N CYS A 49 -9.70 -10.81 -8.89
CA CYS A 49 -8.68 -9.97 -9.52
C CYS A 49 -9.14 -8.51 -9.56
N SER A 50 -10.42 -8.25 -9.86
CA SER A 50 -11.02 -6.91 -9.78
C SER A 50 -10.95 -6.30 -8.38
N LEU A 51 -11.30 -7.06 -7.33
CA LEU A 51 -11.17 -6.59 -5.94
C LEU A 51 -9.71 -6.31 -5.56
N THR A 52 -8.80 -7.20 -5.96
CA THR A 52 -7.37 -7.02 -5.69
C THR A 52 -6.83 -5.75 -6.36
N LYS A 53 -7.22 -5.50 -7.61
CA LYS A 53 -6.85 -4.27 -8.34
C LYS A 53 -7.38 -3.01 -7.64
N LEU A 54 -8.63 -3.05 -7.15
CA LEU A 54 -9.22 -1.95 -6.41
C LEU A 54 -8.43 -1.64 -5.13
N PHE A 55 -8.18 -2.66 -4.29
CA PHE A 55 -7.44 -2.46 -3.05
C PHE A 55 -6.00 -2.01 -3.28
N LEU A 56 -5.33 -2.52 -4.31
CA LEU A 56 -4.00 -2.07 -4.68
C LEU A 56 -3.99 -0.60 -5.13
N ALA A 57 -4.98 -0.19 -5.93
CA ALA A 57 -5.09 1.20 -6.38
C ALA A 57 -5.40 2.15 -5.21
N GLU A 58 -6.33 1.78 -4.33
CA GLU A 58 -6.66 2.56 -3.13
C GLU A 58 -5.46 2.67 -2.19
N HIS A 59 -4.78 1.54 -1.92
CA HIS A 59 -3.58 1.52 -1.10
C HIS A 59 -2.48 2.41 -1.68
N ALA A 60 -2.22 2.30 -2.99
CA ALA A 60 -1.20 3.09 -3.66
C ALA A 60 -1.48 4.61 -3.57
N LEU A 61 -2.76 5.01 -3.64
CA LEU A 61 -3.17 6.41 -3.48
C LEU A 61 -2.99 6.86 -2.03
N ARG A 62 -3.42 6.06 -1.06
CA ARG A 62 -3.23 6.35 0.39
C ARG A 62 -1.76 6.51 0.76
N GLU A 63 -0.89 5.61 0.28
CA GLU A 63 0.56 5.73 0.50
C GLU A 63 1.13 7.01 -0.10
N LEU A 64 0.63 7.43 -1.28
CA LEU A 64 1.06 8.66 -1.90
C LEU A 64 0.66 9.88 -1.07
N THR A 65 -0.59 9.95 -0.61
CA THR A 65 -1.09 11.04 0.23
C THR A 65 -0.30 11.13 1.54
N GLN A 66 -0.04 10.00 2.19
CA GLN A 66 0.77 9.97 3.42
C GLN A 66 2.21 10.44 3.16
N ARG A 67 2.80 10.05 2.03
CA ARG A 67 4.15 10.51 1.64
C ARG A 67 4.16 12.01 1.39
N GLU A 68 3.15 12.54 0.69
CA GLU A 68 3.02 13.97 0.43
C GLU A 68 2.92 14.77 1.74
N GLU A 69 2.08 14.33 2.68
CA GLU A 69 1.93 14.97 3.98
C GLU A 69 3.26 15.00 4.76
N ARG A 70 3.98 13.88 4.80
CA ARG A 70 5.30 13.81 5.46
C ARG A 70 6.31 14.75 4.81
N LEU A 71 6.35 14.79 3.47
CA LEU A 71 7.26 15.68 2.74
C LEU A 71 6.89 17.15 2.94
N HIS A 72 5.60 17.47 2.99
CA HIS A 72 5.12 18.81 3.28
C HIS A 72 5.57 19.27 4.67
N HIS A 73 5.39 18.43 5.70
CA HIS A 73 5.90 18.72 7.04
C HIS A 73 7.43 18.87 7.07
N LYS A 74 8.18 18.03 6.34
CA LYS A 74 9.64 18.15 6.23
C LYS A 74 10.07 19.47 5.61
N VAL A 75 9.45 19.87 4.50
CA VAL A 75 9.71 21.17 3.85
C VAL A 75 9.43 22.32 4.81
N MET A 76 8.31 22.26 5.53
CA MET A 76 7.96 23.30 6.52
C MET A 76 8.97 23.39 7.67
N ALA A 77 9.43 22.25 8.18
CA ALA A 77 10.45 22.22 9.22
C ALA A 77 11.78 22.80 8.74
N LEU A 78 12.21 22.45 7.52
CA LEU A 78 13.46 22.95 6.93
C LEU A 78 13.40 24.45 6.62
N GLN A 79 12.27 24.95 6.10
CA GLN A 79 12.08 26.39 5.89
C GLN A 79 12.19 27.18 7.21
N LYS A 80 11.63 26.64 8.31
CA LYS A 80 11.79 27.23 9.64
C LYS A 80 13.25 27.18 10.11
N ALA A 81 13.95 26.06 9.90
CA ALA A 81 15.36 25.91 10.28
C ALA A 81 16.28 26.89 9.55
N VAL A 82 16.08 27.07 8.24
CA VAL A 82 16.79 28.07 7.44
C VAL A 82 16.50 29.49 7.95
N ALA A 83 15.23 29.80 8.27
CA ALA A 83 14.85 31.12 8.75
C ALA A 83 15.47 31.51 10.11
N ILE A 84 15.70 30.54 10.99
CA ILE A 84 16.34 30.77 12.30
C ILE A 84 17.88 30.74 12.23
N GLY A 85 18.48 30.58 11.05
CA GLY A 85 19.93 30.56 10.90
C GLY A 85 20.60 29.34 11.54
N SER A 86 19.93 28.17 11.46
CA SER A 86 20.55 26.84 11.69
C SER A 86 21.72 26.62 10.71
N ASP A 87 22.21 25.39 10.52
CA ASP A 87 23.22 25.06 9.50
C ASP A 87 22.70 25.38 8.07
N VAL A 88 22.81 26.65 7.69
CA VAL A 88 22.13 27.27 6.54
C VAL A 88 22.46 26.53 5.24
N ARG A 89 23.70 26.04 5.11
CA ARG A 89 24.15 25.38 3.89
C ARG A 89 23.58 23.97 3.76
N SER A 90 23.57 23.19 4.84
CA SER A 90 23.00 21.83 4.79
C SER A 90 21.46 21.86 4.75
N ASP A 91 20.84 22.76 5.50
CA ASP A 91 19.38 22.92 5.53
C ASP A 91 18.83 23.43 4.19
N ALA A 92 19.54 24.30 3.47
CA ALA A 92 19.16 24.74 2.13
C ALA A 92 19.19 23.60 1.10
N THR A 93 20.24 22.77 1.11
CA THR A 93 20.32 21.61 0.20
C THR A 93 19.25 20.57 0.53
N ASN A 94 19.02 20.31 1.82
CA ASN A 94 17.97 19.39 2.26
C ASN A 94 16.56 19.91 1.90
N LEU A 95 16.37 21.23 1.91
CA LEU A 95 15.10 21.87 1.53
C LEU A 95 14.82 21.68 0.03
N GLU A 96 15.80 21.91 -0.82
CA GLU A 96 15.68 21.74 -2.27
C GLU A 96 15.36 20.29 -2.65
N ASP A 97 16.04 19.31 -2.03
CA ASP A 97 15.74 17.89 -2.21
C ASP A 97 14.32 17.55 -1.74
N ALA A 98 13.93 18.00 -0.54
CA ALA A 98 12.58 17.75 -0.01
C ALA A 98 11.47 18.36 -0.88
N GLN A 99 11.70 19.55 -1.46
CA GLN A 99 10.78 20.17 -2.40
C GLN A 99 10.69 19.38 -3.71
N THR A 100 11.82 18.95 -4.27
CA THR A 100 11.85 18.12 -5.48
C THR A 100 11.09 16.80 -5.28
N GLN A 101 11.27 16.16 -4.12
CA GLN A 101 10.54 14.95 -3.76
C GLN A 101 9.03 15.21 -3.58
N LEU A 102 8.65 16.36 -3.03
CA LEU A 102 7.25 16.75 -2.87
C LEU A 102 6.56 16.94 -4.22
N GLU A 103 7.20 17.66 -5.14
CA GLU A 103 6.68 17.85 -6.49
C GLU A 103 6.60 16.53 -7.27
N THR A 104 7.59 15.66 -7.11
CA THR A 104 7.57 14.31 -7.69
C THR A 104 6.41 13.47 -7.14
N ALA A 105 6.10 13.58 -5.85
CA ALA A 105 4.95 12.88 -5.25
C ALA A 105 3.62 13.43 -5.80
N ARG A 106 3.47 14.76 -5.88
CA ARG A 106 2.28 15.40 -6.46
C ARG A 106 2.05 15.02 -7.91
N ALA A 107 3.11 14.94 -8.71
CA ALA A 107 3.04 14.54 -10.10
C ALA A 107 2.53 13.10 -10.30
N GLN A 108 2.68 12.22 -9.30
CA GLN A 108 2.16 10.85 -9.36
C GLN A 108 0.67 10.74 -9.06
N TYR A 109 0.06 11.76 -8.45
CA TYR A 109 -1.32 11.72 -7.98
C TYR A 109 -2.33 11.45 -9.11
N PRO A 110 -2.29 12.16 -10.26
CA PRO A 110 -3.25 11.93 -11.34
C PRO A 110 -3.25 10.49 -11.85
N GLY A 111 -2.06 9.89 -12.01
CA GLY A 111 -1.93 8.51 -12.48
C GLY A 111 -2.52 7.50 -11.50
N LYS A 112 -2.28 7.68 -10.19
CA LYS A 112 -2.84 6.79 -9.16
C LYS A 112 -4.35 6.96 -8.98
N ALA A 113 -4.85 8.20 -9.05
CA ALA A 113 -6.28 8.49 -9.02
C ALA A 113 -7.00 7.89 -10.24
N GLN A 114 -6.38 7.97 -11.43
CA GLN A 114 -6.90 7.34 -12.64
C GLN A 114 -6.95 5.81 -12.52
N ALA A 115 -5.92 5.19 -11.95
CA ALA A 115 -5.89 3.75 -11.71
C ALA A 115 -7.01 3.29 -10.76
N LEU A 116 -7.28 4.07 -9.70
CA LEU A 116 -8.40 3.81 -8.79
C LEU A 116 -9.74 3.93 -9.51
N PHE A 117 -9.94 5.02 -10.27
CA PHE A 117 -11.15 5.21 -11.07
C PHE A 117 -11.41 4.05 -12.04
N GLN A 118 -10.38 3.57 -12.73
CA GLN A 118 -10.50 2.41 -13.62
C GLN A 118 -10.87 1.14 -12.86
N ALA A 119 -10.28 0.90 -11.69
CA ALA A 119 -10.59 -0.26 -10.86
C ALA A 119 -12.03 -0.21 -10.33
N GLU A 120 -12.51 0.95 -9.89
CA GLU A 120 -13.91 1.17 -9.49
C GLU A 120 -14.87 0.95 -10.65
N TYR A 121 -14.52 1.40 -11.85
CA TYR A 121 -15.38 1.23 -13.03
C TYR A 121 -15.61 -0.23 -13.40
N MET A 122 -14.61 -1.11 -13.15
CA MET A 122 -14.70 -2.56 -13.37
C MET A 122 -15.62 -3.28 -12.39
N LEU A 123 -16.06 -2.62 -11.31
CA LEU A 123 -17.00 -3.22 -10.37
C LEU A 123 -18.43 -3.27 -10.95
N PRO A 124 -19.21 -4.30 -10.59
CA PRO A 124 -20.64 -4.33 -10.83
C PRO A 124 -21.34 -3.05 -10.37
N SER A 125 -22.29 -2.54 -11.17
CA SER A 125 -23.07 -1.34 -10.82
C SER A 125 -23.84 -1.47 -9.50
N SER A 126 -24.18 -2.71 -9.11
CA SER A 126 -24.83 -3.03 -7.82
C SER A 126 -23.95 -2.76 -6.59
N LEU A 127 -22.67 -2.43 -6.79
CA LEU A 127 -21.69 -2.15 -5.74
C LEU A 127 -21.17 -0.71 -5.79
N LYS A 128 -21.56 0.06 -6.80
CA LYS A 128 -21.22 1.48 -6.90
C LYS A 128 -22.18 2.23 -5.98
N ALA A 129 -21.64 3.00 -5.04
CA ALA A 129 -22.39 3.78 -4.06
C ALA A 129 -23.08 5.00 -4.71
#